data_AF-A0A8S9BGY2-F1
#
_entry.id   AF-A0A8S9BGY2-F1
#
_cell.length_a   1.000
_cell.length_b   1.000
_cell.length_c   1.000
_cell.angle_alpha   90.00
_cell.angle_beta   90.00
_cell.angle_gamma   90.00
#
_symmetry.space_group_name_H-M   'P 1'
#
loop_
_entity.id
_entity.type
_entity.pdbx_description
1 polymer ?
#
loop_
_entity_poly.entity_id
_entity_poly.type
_entity_poly.pdbx_seq_one_letter_code
_entity_poly.pdbx_strand_id
1 'polypeptide(L)'
;MSLIERLSSLMKSRPVIDGRSNGQISALAQSPLGNLPVDVLIYLVEFMPPSTAICFALTCKPIWFSVSHQLDLRRFLGLSVPQKSADAAERLVLWTALRRDPPTLQFCTIRKLRSKAKRIRHEELRDGRPIVHNKCLCKTRLNLKHYVPRDFDWGTFRTIMILHKHKYDVSNLLSQLFRGDTVRRVEYTYQWATTAKIVKKRLILRIQEWYLVPKHRAINIPPRRTAYVSPHYYGYYKQENSPIIFLGHKLADHAKHRISGASGDRCEICSEENQCQSCNTECQIDIKDFGAQGTALVLSRWQNLGTIEFPSEVWDTCDELWHVSRSRPRPTIFKPGSIKASYEKDEVDDFLEPKDERLFVSNTQLLLM
;
A
#
# COMPACT_ATOMS: atom_id res chain seq x y z
N MET A 1 -14.03 4.23 -41.09
CA MET A 1 -13.26 3.87 -39.87
C MET A 1 -13.64 4.82 -38.76
N SER A 2 -14.15 4.29 -37.65
CA SER A 2 -14.54 5.11 -36.50
C SER A 2 -13.32 5.57 -35.70
N LEU A 3 -13.43 6.69 -34.98
CA LEU A 3 -12.40 7.19 -34.05
C LEU A 3 -11.95 6.10 -33.04
N ILE A 4 -12.88 5.20 -32.68
CA ILE A 4 -12.68 4.07 -31.78
C ILE A 4 -11.74 3.02 -32.39
N GLU A 5 -11.84 2.74 -33.70
CA GLU A 5 -10.96 1.79 -34.40
C GLU A 5 -9.52 2.31 -34.51
N ARG A 6 -9.35 3.63 -34.73
CA ARG A 6 -8.03 4.27 -34.76
C ARG A 6 -7.35 4.29 -33.39
N LEU A 7 -8.10 4.56 -32.32
CA LEU A 7 -7.59 4.52 -30.95
C LEU A 7 -7.25 3.08 -30.51
N SER A 8 -8.05 2.08 -30.91
CA SER A 8 -7.76 0.66 -30.63
C SER A 8 -6.49 0.18 -31.34
N SER A 9 -6.21 0.67 -32.56
CA SER A 9 -4.96 0.38 -33.28
C SER A 9 -3.72 1.00 -32.61
N LEU A 10 -3.83 2.25 -32.13
CA LEU A 10 -2.74 2.96 -31.42
C LEU A 10 -2.43 2.35 -30.04
N MET A 11 -3.41 1.72 -29.39
CA MET A 11 -3.21 1.06 -28.10
C MET A 11 -2.65 -0.36 -28.19
N LYS A 12 -2.72 -1.02 -29.35
CA LYS A 12 -2.13 -2.35 -29.58
C LYS A 12 -0.62 -2.31 -29.79
N SER A 13 -0.06 -1.17 -30.18
CA SER A 13 1.38 -0.92 -30.15
C SER A 13 1.80 -0.51 -28.75
N ARG A 14 2.30 -1.46 -27.94
CA ARG A 14 2.96 -1.12 -26.67
C ARG A 14 4.25 -0.34 -26.97
N PRO A 15 4.43 0.90 -26.48
CA PRO A 15 5.77 1.46 -26.41
C PRO A 15 6.54 0.68 -25.34
N VAL A 16 7.55 -0.05 -25.76
CA VAL A 16 8.59 -0.56 -24.86
C VAL A 16 9.26 0.65 -24.24
N ILE A 17 9.03 0.88 -22.95
CA ILE A 17 9.70 1.94 -22.19
C ILE A 17 11.06 1.38 -21.77
N ASP A 18 12.01 1.36 -22.70
CA ASP A 18 13.41 1.16 -22.35
C ASP A 18 14.00 2.48 -21.86
N GLY A 19 14.50 2.45 -20.63
CA GLY A 19 14.97 3.61 -19.86
C GLY A 19 16.31 4.19 -20.31
N ARG A 20 16.61 4.24 -21.61
CA ARG A 20 17.76 4.97 -22.15
C ARG A 20 17.30 5.92 -23.25
N SER A 21 17.54 7.20 -23.00
CA SER A 21 17.15 8.35 -23.81
C SER A 21 17.85 8.40 -25.17
N ASN A 22 17.45 7.51 -26.09
CA ASN A 22 17.69 7.70 -27.51
C ASN A 22 16.55 8.55 -28.07
N GLY A 23 16.78 9.86 -28.20
CA GLY A 23 16.15 10.74 -29.20
C GLY A 23 14.65 10.65 -29.47
N GLN A 24 13.82 10.21 -28.52
CA GLN A 24 12.38 10.10 -28.76
C GLN A 24 11.78 11.51 -28.84
N ILE A 25 11.48 11.93 -30.07
CA ILE A 25 10.73 13.14 -30.36
C ILE A 25 9.42 13.05 -29.57
N SER A 26 9.14 14.06 -28.75
CA SER A 26 7.89 14.09 -27.96
C SER A 26 6.69 13.95 -28.90
N ALA A 27 5.72 13.10 -28.57
CA ALA A 27 4.48 12.97 -29.35
C ALA A 27 3.77 14.32 -29.57
N LEU A 28 4.02 15.33 -28.70
CA LEU A 28 3.54 16.69 -28.92
C LEU A 28 4.27 17.42 -30.06
N ALA A 29 5.58 17.21 -30.21
CA ALA A 29 6.35 17.83 -31.29
C ALA A 29 5.95 17.30 -32.68
N GLN A 30 5.28 16.14 -32.73
CA GLN A 30 4.66 15.60 -33.94
C GLN A 30 3.16 15.90 -34.04
N SER A 31 2.55 16.49 -33.01
CA SER A 31 1.14 16.84 -32.98
C SER A 31 0.93 18.26 -33.51
N PRO A 32 -0.13 18.52 -34.31
CA PRO A 32 -0.52 19.88 -34.68
C PRO A 32 -0.73 20.80 -33.47
N LEU A 33 -1.11 20.22 -32.32
CA LEU A 33 -1.29 20.95 -31.07
C LEU A 33 0.01 21.54 -30.52
N GLY A 34 1.17 20.96 -30.84
CA GLY A 34 2.48 21.45 -30.41
C GLY A 34 2.87 22.77 -31.10
N ASN A 35 2.27 23.07 -32.25
CA ASN A 35 2.56 24.27 -33.04
C ASN A 35 1.58 25.42 -32.78
N LEU A 36 0.56 25.20 -31.94
CA LEU A 36 -0.42 26.24 -31.62
C LEU A 36 0.19 27.26 -30.64
N PRO A 37 -0.03 28.57 -30.86
CA PRO A 37 0.28 29.58 -29.86
C PRO A 37 -0.43 29.28 -28.54
N VAL A 38 0.21 29.65 -27.43
CA VAL A 38 -0.33 29.42 -26.08
C VAL A 38 -1.71 30.03 -25.91
N ASP A 39 -1.96 31.21 -26.48
CA ASP A 39 -3.25 31.90 -26.40
C ASP A 39 -4.37 31.12 -27.09
N VAL A 40 -4.07 30.43 -28.19
CA VAL A 40 -5.03 29.55 -28.88
C VAL A 40 -5.34 28.32 -28.03
N LEU A 41 -4.33 27.74 -27.36
CA LEU A 41 -4.54 26.62 -26.44
C LEU A 41 -5.38 27.05 -25.23
N ILE A 42 -5.15 28.24 -24.68
CA ILE A 42 -5.96 28.78 -23.59
C ILE A 42 -7.40 28.98 -24.06
N TYR A 43 -7.58 29.66 -25.20
CA TYR A 43 -8.88 29.91 -25.80
C TYR A 43 -9.65 28.60 -25.99
N LEU A 44 -9.05 27.57 -26.60
CA LEU A 44 -9.69 26.26 -26.78
C LEU A 44 -10.18 25.66 -25.47
N VAL A 45 -9.40 25.78 -24.40
CA VAL A 45 -9.72 25.18 -23.12
C VAL A 45 -10.77 25.99 -22.35
N GLU A 46 -10.87 27.31 -22.54
CA GLU A 46 -11.94 28.16 -21.97
C GLU A 46 -13.33 27.76 -22.43
N PHE A 47 -13.48 27.23 -23.66
CA PHE A 47 -14.75 26.74 -24.19
C PHE A 47 -15.05 25.27 -23.84
N MET A 48 -14.13 24.57 -23.17
CA MET A 48 -14.36 23.19 -22.76
C MET A 48 -15.04 23.14 -21.38
N PRO A 49 -15.92 22.15 -21.14
CA PRO A 49 -16.33 21.82 -19.78
C PRO A 49 -15.09 21.58 -18.90
N PRO A 50 -15.08 22.00 -17.62
CA PRO A 50 -13.88 21.93 -16.78
C PRO A 50 -13.24 20.55 -16.71
N SER A 51 -14.06 19.48 -16.66
CA SER A 51 -13.58 18.09 -16.71
C SER A 51 -12.85 17.76 -18.01
N THR A 52 -13.37 18.22 -19.15
CA THR A 52 -12.75 18.03 -20.48
C THR A 52 -11.47 18.84 -20.63
N ALA A 53 -11.50 20.10 -20.17
CA ALA A 53 -10.34 20.99 -20.12
C ALA A 53 -9.16 20.36 -19.37
N ILE A 54 -9.43 19.71 -18.23
CA ILE A 54 -8.41 19.03 -17.45
C ILE A 54 -7.90 17.78 -18.16
N CYS A 55 -8.79 16.94 -18.71
CA CYS A 55 -8.37 15.79 -19.49
C CYS A 55 -7.46 16.19 -20.66
N PHE A 56 -7.85 17.23 -21.41
CA PHE A 56 -7.05 17.81 -22.48
C PHE A 56 -5.69 18.28 -21.98
N ALA A 57 -5.65 19.05 -20.89
CA ALA A 57 -4.41 19.51 -20.29
C ALA A 57 -3.49 18.35 -19.85
N LEU A 58 -4.06 17.24 -19.39
CA LEU A 58 -3.31 16.07 -18.93
C LEU A 58 -2.75 15.20 -20.06
N THR A 59 -3.15 15.42 -21.32
CA THR A 59 -2.65 14.64 -22.46
C THR A 59 -1.14 14.80 -22.68
N CYS A 60 -0.56 15.98 -22.39
CA CYS A 60 0.87 16.19 -22.44
C CYS A 60 1.37 17.30 -21.50
N LYS A 61 2.64 17.21 -21.09
CA LYS A 61 3.23 18.18 -20.14
C LYS A 61 3.22 19.61 -20.65
N PRO A 62 3.57 19.92 -21.91
CA PRO A 62 3.60 21.31 -22.36
C PRO A 62 2.21 21.96 -22.35
N ILE A 63 1.16 21.28 -22.83
CA ILE A 63 -0.21 21.80 -22.74
C ILE A 63 -0.58 22.03 -21.27
N TRP A 64 -0.31 21.07 -20.37
CA TRP A 64 -0.53 21.24 -18.93
C TRP A 64 0.13 22.52 -18.40
N PHE A 65 1.40 22.76 -18.72
CA PHE A 65 2.12 23.95 -18.24
C PHE A 65 1.54 25.25 -18.80
N SER A 66 1.20 25.25 -20.09
CA SER A 66 0.61 26.41 -20.77
C SER A 66 -0.74 26.82 -20.19
N VAL A 67 -1.64 25.85 -19.93
CA VAL A 67 -3.04 26.16 -19.59
C VAL A 67 -3.34 26.11 -18.09
N SER A 68 -2.56 25.36 -17.29
CA SER A 68 -2.88 25.13 -15.86
C SER A 68 -2.78 26.37 -14.96
N HIS A 69 -2.07 27.40 -15.40
CA HIS A 69 -1.89 28.65 -14.66
C HIS A 69 -3.05 29.63 -14.86
N GLN A 70 -3.62 29.69 -16.06
CA GLN A 70 -4.62 30.71 -16.40
C GLN A 70 -6.03 30.30 -16.01
N LEU A 71 -6.37 29.02 -16.17
CA LEU A 71 -7.76 28.54 -16.07
C LEU A 71 -8.20 28.14 -14.66
N ASP A 72 -7.42 28.49 -13.64
CA ASP A 72 -7.60 28.03 -12.27
C ASP A 72 -7.90 26.51 -12.15
N LEU A 73 -7.40 25.69 -13.09
CA LEU A 73 -7.58 24.23 -13.08
C LEU A 73 -7.07 23.61 -11.78
N ARG A 74 -6.17 24.34 -11.10
CA ARG A 74 -5.70 24.01 -9.76
C ARG A 74 -6.82 24.05 -8.72
N ARG A 75 -7.71 25.04 -8.75
CA ARG A 75 -8.88 25.10 -7.88
C ARG A 75 -9.85 23.97 -8.20
N PHE A 76 -10.06 23.66 -9.47
CA PHE A 76 -10.96 22.59 -9.90
C PHE A 76 -10.50 21.19 -9.44
N LEU A 77 -9.18 20.95 -9.39
CA LEU A 77 -8.57 19.74 -8.83
C LEU A 77 -8.58 19.71 -7.28
N GLY A 78 -9.29 20.63 -6.62
CA GLY A 78 -9.42 20.68 -5.16
C GLY A 78 -8.12 21.07 -4.45
N LEU A 79 -7.25 21.87 -5.09
CA LEU A 79 -5.90 22.14 -4.55
C LEU A 79 -5.83 23.27 -3.52
N SER A 80 -6.89 24.09 -3.32
CA SER A 80 -6.77 25.32 -2.52
C SER A 80 -7.97 25.81 -1.65
N VAL A 81 -9.21 25.33 -1.76
CA VAL A 81 -10.35 25.94 -1.00
C VAL A 81 -11.43 24.89 -0.65
N PRO A 82 -12.15 24.98 0.50
CA PRO A 82 -13.38 24.21 0.73
C PRO A 82 -14.45 24.57 -0.31
N GLN A 83 -14.94 23.56 -1.02
CA GLN A 83 -15.71 23.75 -2.26
C GLN A 83 -17.23 23.67 -2.08
N LYS A 84 -17.94 24.36 -2.97
CA LYS A 84 -19.40 24.29 -3.15
C LYS A 84 -19.81 22.95 -3.77
N SER A 85 -21.07 22.54 -3.59
CA SER A 85 -21.61 21.23 -4.05
C SER A 85 -21.54 21.02 -5.57
N ALA A 86 -21.68 22.08 -6.38
CA ALA A 86 -21.62 22.00 -7.85
C ALA A 86 -20.27 21.48 -8.37
N ASP A 87 -19.16 21.82 -7.68
CA ASP A 87 -17.82 21.35 -8.05
C ASP A 87 -17.62 19.85 -7.82
N ALA A 88 -18.47 19.21 -7.00
CA ALA A 88 -18.34 17.79 -6.68
C ALA A 88 -18.83 16.90 -7.84
N ALA A 89 -19.91 17.30 -8.51
CA ALA A 89 -20.47 16.56 -9.64
C ALA A 89 -19.52 16.57 -10.85
N GLU A 90 -19.00 17.73 -11.23
CA GLU A 90 -18.01 17.84 -12.31
C GLU A 90 -16.70 17.11 -12.00
N ARG A 91 -16.24 17.14 -10.74
CA ARG A 91 -15.11 16.31 -10.32
C ARG A 91 -15.40 14.83 -10.49
N LEU A 92 -16.60 14.37 -10.12
CA LEU A 92 -17.01 13.00 -10.35
C LEU A 92 -16.98 12.63 -11.84
N VAL A 93 -17.43 13.53 -12.72
CA VAL A 93 -17.35 13.36 -14.19
C VAL A 93 -15.90 13.25 -14.64
N LEU A 94 -15.03 14.19 -14.23
CA LEU A 94 -13.59 14.15 -14.51
C LEU A 94 -12.95 12.83 -14.03
N TRP A 95 -13.25 12.42 -12.80
CA TRP A 95 -12.72 11.19 -12.22
C TRP A 95 -13.21 9.94 -12.97
N THR A 96 -14.43 9.98 -13.47
CA THR A 96 -15.00 8.92 -14.31
C THR A 96 -14.31 8.87 -15.68
N ALA A 97 -14.05 10.03 -16.28
CA ALA A 97 -13.33 10.13 -17.56
C ALA A 97 -11.88 9.64 -17.45
N LEU A 98 -11.12 10.13 -16.47
CA LEU A 98 -9.73 9.72 -16.23
C LEU A 98 -9.56 8.24 -15.85
N ARG A 99 -10.64 7.57 -15.39
CA ARG A 99 -10.66 6.12 -15.15
C ARG A 99 -10.86 5.30 -16.43
N ARG A 100 -11.51 5.86 -17.45
CA ARG A 100 -11.77 5.15 -18.71
C ARG A 100 -10.51 5.04 -19.56
N ASP A 101 -9.64 6.06 -19.50
CA ASP A 101 -8.38 6.07 -20.24
C ASP A 101 -7.26 5.31 -19.51
N PRO A 102 -6.27 4.78 -20.25
CA PRO A 102 -5.33 3.80 -19.73
C PRO A 102 -4.56 4.25 -18.47
N PRO A 103 -4.21 3.26 -17.62
CA PRO A 103 -3.76 3.33 -16.22
C PRO A 103 -2.44 4.08 -15.95
N THR A 104 -1.76 4.60 -16.98
CA THR A 104 -0.47 5.28 -16.85
C THR A 104 -0.59 6.67 -16.20
N LEU A 105 -1.77 7.29 -16.27
CA LEU A 105 -2.12 8.46 -15.47
C LEU A 105 -2.41 8.03 -14.02
N GLN A 106 -1.36 7.63 -13.29
CA GLN A 106 -1.48 7.42 -11.85
C GLN A 106 -2.07 8.69 -11.24
N PHE A 107 -3.12 8.59 -10.42
CA PHE A 107 -3.71 9.72 -9.70
C PHE A 107 -2.67 10.49 -8.85
N CYS A 108 -1.60 9.80 -8.45
CA CYS A 108 -0.46 10.40 -7.80
C CYS A 108 0.35 11.31 -8.75
N THR A 109 0.33 11.09 -10.07
CA THR A 109 0.95 11.93 -11.11
C THR A 109 0.35 13.33 -11.15
N ILE A 110 -0.97 13.51 -11.07
CA ILE A 110 -1.56 14.87 -11.00
C ILE A 110 -1.05 15.63 -9.76
N ARG A 111 -0.84 14.89 -8.66
CA ARG A 111 -0.29 15.42 -7.40
C ARG A 111 1.26 15.51 -7.38
N LYS A 112 1.98 14.66 -8.13
CA LYS A 112 3.43 14.68 -8.33
C LYS A 112 3.82 15.76 -9.35
N LEU A 113 2.94 16.10 -10.30
CA LEU A 113 3.05 17.30 -11.12
C LEU A 113 3.03 18.54 -10.23
N ARG A 114 2.18 18.57 -9.19
CA ARG A 114 2.22 19.59 -8.12
C ARG A 114 3.53 19.59 -7.34
N SER A 115 4.09 18.42 -6.98
CA SER A 115 5.35 18.39 -6.23
C SER A 115 6.52 18.82 -7.11
N LYS A 116 6.66 18.33 -8.35
CA LYS A 116 7.70 18.76 -9.30
C LYS A 116 7.63 20.25 -9.65
N ALA A 117 6.44 20.81 -9.89
CA ALA A 117 6.28 22.26 -10.17
C ALA A 117 6.55 23.16 -8.95
N LYS A 118 6.38 22.65 -7.72
CA LYS A 118 6.88 23.31 -6.49
C LYS A 118 8.37 23.05 -6.26
N ARG A 119 8.87 21.89 -6.70
CA ARG A 119 10.25 21.45 -6.55
C ARG A 119 11.20 22.27 -7.42
N ILE A 120 10.84 22.56 -8.67
CA ILE A 120 11.61 23.49 -9.52
C ILE A 120 11.77 24.84 -8.81
N ARG A 121 10.74 25.32 -8.13
CA ARG A 121 10.77 26.57 -7.34
C ARG A 121 11.53 26.50 -6.00
N HIS A 122 11.90 25.32 -5.51
CA HIS A 122 12.57 25.14 -4.20
C HIS A 122 13.95 24.46 -4.30
N GLU A 123 14.22 23.68 -5.35
CA GLU A 123 15.52 23.06 -5.66
C GLU A 123 16.54 24.10 -6.14
N GLU A 124 16.11 25.25 -6.64
CA GLU A 124 16.99 26.41 -6.87
C GLU A 124 17.58 26.99 -5.55
N LEU A 125 17.19 26.49 -4.38
CA LEU A 125 17.53 27.10 -3.08
C LEU A 125 18.17 26.16 -2.03
N ARG A 126 18.39 24.85 -2.26
CA ARG A 126 18.98 23.98 -1.21
C ARG A 126 19.87 22.82 -1.67
N ASP A 127 21.04 22.77 -1.03
CA ASP A 127 22.14 21.80 -1.07
C ASP A 127 21.76 20.33 -1.33
N GLY A 128 21.83 19.94 -2.61
CA GLY A 128 22.44 18.68 -3.10
C GLY A 128 21.99 17.31 -2.59
N ARG A 129 21.10 17.19 -1.60
CA ARG A 129 20.68 15.89 -1.06
C ARG A 129 19.33 15.45 -1.63
N PRO A 130 19.21 14.23 -2.18
CA PRO A 130 17.94 13.71 -2.67
C PRO A 130 17.02 13.42 -1.49
N ILE A 131 16.00 14.26 -1.31
CA ILE A 131 14.96 14.01 -0.31
C ILE A 131 13.96 12.99 -0.86
N VAL A 132 13.95 11.78 -0.28
CA VAL A 132 12.95 10.75 -0.59
C VAL A 132 11.59 11.16 0.02
N HIS A 133 10.81 11.97 -0.70
CA HIS A 133 9.48 12.37 -0.26
C HIS A 133 8.38 11.42 -0.74
N ASN A 134 8.13 10.37 0.04
CA ASN A 134 6.98 9.46 -0.09
C ASN A 134 5.65 10.04 0.47
N LYS A 135 5.46 11.37 0.49
CA LYS A 135 4.32 12.02 1.16
C LYS A 135 3.26 12.52 0.17
N CYS A 136 2.45 11.60 -0.35
CA CYS A 136 1.08 11.96 -0.74
C CYS A 136 0.31 12.37 0.54
N LEU A 137 -0.42 13.51 0.55
CA LEU A 137 -1.26 13.91 1.72
C LEU A 137 -2.41 12.92 2.01
N CYS A 138 -2.58 11.87 1.19
CA CYS A 138 -3.36 10.71 1.59
C CYS A 138 -2.80 10.03 2.86
N LYS A 139 -1.52 10.25 3.20
CA LYS A 139 -0.92 9.78 4.46
C LYS A 139 -1.27 10.61 5.70
N THR A 140 -1.76 11.84 5.54
CA THR A 140 -1.85 12.81 6.66
C THR A 140 -3.14 12.76 7.46
N ARG A 141 -4.20 12.07 7.02
CA ARG A 141 -5.45 11.98 7.79
C ARG A 141 -5.68 10.64 8.49
N LEU A 142 -4.90 9.62 8.17
CA LEU A 142 -5.08 8.31 8.75
C LEU A 142 -3.77 7.76 9.28
N ASN A 143 -3.82 7.24 10.50
CA ASN A 143 -2.78 6.47 11.14
C ASN A 143 -2.57 5.08 10.46
N LEU A 144 -2.62 5.03 9.12
CA LEU A 144 -2.41 3.84 8.28
C LEU A 144 -1.04 3.20 8.51
N LYS A 145 -0.08 3.97 9.04
CA LYS A 145 1.27 3.49 9.41
C LYS A 145 1.27 2.33 10.41
N HIS A 146 0.16 2.07 11.09
CA HIS A 146 0.00 0.97 12.03
C HIS A 146 -0.74 -0.24 11.43
N TYR A 147 -1.31 -0.08 10.24
CA TYR A 147 -2.05 -1.13 9.54
C TYR A 147 -1.16 -1.80 8.51
N VAL A 148 -0.61 -1.00 7.62
CA VAL A 148 0.30 -1.45 6.56
C VAL A 148 1.75 -1.13 6.92
N PRO A 149 2.73 -1.85 6.34
CA PRO A 149 4.14 -1.53 6.48
C PRO A 149 4.43 -0.05 6.14
N ARG A 150 5.42 0.54 6.82
CA ARG A 150 5.75 1.98 6.69
C ARG A 150 6.07 2.38 5.24
N ASP A 151 6.66 1.46 4.50
CA ASP A 151 7.11 1.53 3.12
C ASP A 151 6.05 1.07 2.12
N PHE A 152 4.84 0.72 2.56
CA PHE A 152 3.75 0.31 1.67
C PHE A 152 3.45 1.39 0.62
N ASP A 153 3.56 0.99 -0.66
CA ASP A 153 3.32 1.88 -1.79
C ASP A 153 1.82 1.95 -2.12
N TRP A 154 1.15 2.87 -1.42
CA TRP A 154 -0.23 3.23 -1.69
C TRP A 154 -0.47 3.63 -3.15
N GLY A 155 0.50 4.18 -3.87
CA GLY A 155 0.33 4.49 -5.29
C GLY A 155 0.16 3.23 -6.12
N THR A 156 1.07 2.28 -5.94
CA THR A 156 1.07 0.97 -6.62
C THR A 156 -0.18 0.17 -6.26
N PHE A 157 -0.58 0.12 -4.99
CA PHE A 157 -1.85 -0.48 -4.55
C PHE A 157 -3.06 0.05 -5.35
N ARG A 158 -3.17 1.36 -5.51
CA ARG A 158 -4.29 1.97 -6.23
C ARG A 158 -4.28 1.58 -7.70
N THR A 159 -3.11 1.63 -8.32
CA THR A 159 -2.92 1.25 -9.72
C THR A 159 -3.30 -0.21 -9.95
N ILE A 160 -2.85 -1.13 -9.09
CA ILE A 160 -3.21 -2.55 -9.12
C ILE A 160 -4.72 -2.73 -9.12
N MET A 161 -5.40 -2.11 -8.16
CA MET A 161 -6.83 -2.33 -7.99
C MET A 161 -7.67 -1.71 -9.11
N ILE A 162 -7.23 -0.58 -9.69
CA ILE A 162 -7.85 0.00 -10.90
C ILE A 162 -7.65 -0.94 -12.09
N LEU A 163 -6.41 -1.37 -12.35
CA LEU A 163 -6.08 -2.28 -13.44
C LEU A 163 -6.86 -3.59 -13.37
N HIS A 164 -6.89 -4.21 -12.19
CA HIS A 164 -7.61 -5.44 -11.93
C HIS A 164 -9.12 -5.27 -12.19
N LYS A 165 -9.72 -4.14 -11.80
CA LYS A 165 -11.13 -3.83 -12.11
C LYS A 165 -11.42 -3.83 -13.61
N HIS A 166 -10.45 -3.41 -14.43
CA HIS A 166 -10.53 -3.43 -15.88
C HIS A 166 -10.01 -4.74 -16.51
N LYS A 167 -9.84 -5.80 -15.71
CA LYS A 167 -9.40 -7.13 -16.14
C LYS A 167 -8.00 -7.16 -16.78
N TYR A 168 -7.14 -6.20 -16.46
CA TYR A 168 -5.73 -6.26 -16.82
C TYR A 168 -4.98 -7.19 -15.87
N ASP A 169 -3.96 -7.88 -16.37
CA ASP A 169 -3.02 -8.63 -15.54
C ASP A 169 -2.19 -7.67 -14.69
N VAL A 170 -2.17 -7.93 -13.38
CA VAL A 170 -1.49 -7.11 -12.36
C VAL A 170 -0.45 -7.89 -11.58
N SER A 171 -0.11 -9.12 -12.00
CA SER A 171 0.80 -10.01 -11.28
C SER A 171 2.16 -9.35 -11.02
N ASN A 172 2.72 -8.68 -12.04
CA ASN A 172 3.98 -7.94 -11.94
C ASN A 172 3.91 -6.70 -11.03
N LEU A 173 2.73 -6.15 -10.79
CA LEU A 173 2.56 -5.02 -9.87
C LEU A 173 2.27 -5.52 -8.44
N LEU A 174 1.54 -6.62 -8.30
CA LEU A 174 1.36 -7.29 -7.00
C LEU A 174 2.70 -7.73 -6.42
N SER A 175 3.62 -8.26 -7.26
CA SER A 175 4.98 -8.57 -6.83
C SER A 175 5.80 -7.32 -6.44
N GLN A 176 5.41 -6.12 -6.86
CA GLN A 176 6.05 -4.88 -6.37
C GLN A 176 5.57 -4.47 -4.98
N LEU A 177 4.39 -4.94 -4.55
CA LEU A 177 3.96 -4.84 -3.15
C LEU A 177 4.68 -5.85 -2.26
N PHE A 178 5.36 -6.85 -2.86
CA PHE A 178 6.25 -7.73 -2.12
C PHE A 178 7.41 -6.94 -1.52
N ARG A 179 7.55 -7.04 -0.21
CA ARG A 179 8.64 -6.44 0.55
C ARG A 179 9.03 -7.38 1.66
N GLY A 180 10.30 -7.40 1.99
CA GLY A 180 10.77 -8.08 3.18
C GLY A 180 12.16 -7.61 3.51
N ASP A 181 12.52 -7.74 4.78
CA ASP A 181 13.83 -7.35 5.28
C ASP A 181 14.23 -8.27 6.44
N THR A 182 15.53 -8.31 6.71
CA THR A 182 16.11 -9.06 7.82
C THR A 182 16.94 -8.12 8.68
N VAL A 183 16.56 -8.01 9.95
CA VAL A 183 17.23 -7.18 10.94
C VAL A 183 17.81 -8.09 12.01
N ARG A 184 19.14 -8.18 12.05
CA ARG A 184 19.85 -8.89 13.12
C ARG A 184 19.84 -8.05 14.40
N ARG A 185 19.37 -8.63 15.50
CA ARG A 185 19.45 -8.02 16.85
C ARG A 185 20.41 -8.83 17.71
N VAL A 186 20.74 -8.26 18.86
CA VAL A 186 21.64 -8.93 19.82
C VAL A 186 21.05 -10.24 20.27
N GLU A 187 19.73 -10.31 20.54
CA GLU A 187 19.07 -11.48 21.15
C GLU A 187 18.43 -12.42 20.13
N TYR A 188 17.95 -11.90 18.99
CA TYR A 188 17.21 -12.65 17.96
C TYR A 188 17.44 -12.06 16.57
N THR A 189 17.12 -12.82 15.52
CA THR A 189 17.02 -12.29 14.16
C THR A 189 15.56 -12.02 13.83
N TYR A 190 15.25 -10.79 13.45
CA TYR A 190 13.91 -10.40 13.00
C TYR A 190 13.86 -10.46 11.48
N GLN A 191 12.92 -11.20 10.91
CA GLN A 191 12.57 -11.06 9.51
C GLN A 191 11.13 -10.65 9.39
N TRP A 192 10.82 -9.95 8.32
CA TRP A 192 9.43 -9.75 7.95
C TRP A 192 9.30 -9.80 6.45
N ALA A 193 8.11 -10.16 6.00
CA ALA A 193 7.77 -10.08 4.61
C ALA A 193 6.27 -9.83 4.43
N THR A 194 5.96 -9.23 3.29
CA THR A 194 4.62 -8.79 2.93
C THR A 194 4.31 -9.35 1.55
N THR A 195 3.17 -10.01 1.42
CA THR A 195 2.63 -10.51 0.15
C THR A 195 1.21 -9.96 -0.02
N ALA A 196 0.76 -9.82 -1.27
CA ALA A 196 -0.56 -9.27 -1.57
C ALA A 196 -1.24 -10.10 -2.65
N LYS A 197 -2.54 -10.37 -2.48
CA LYS A 197 -3.38 -11.08 -3.44
C LYS A 197 -4.68 -10.32 -3.65
N ILE A 198 -5.31 -10.50 -4.81
CA ILE A 198 -6.67 -10.02 -5.04
C ILE A 198 -7.60 -11.23 -5.03
N VAL A 199 -8.46 -11.30 -4.03
CA VAL A 199 -9.41 -12.40 -3.85
C VAL A 199 -10.82 -11.83 -3.91
N LYS A 200 -11.65 -12.32 -4.85
CA LYS A 200 -13.02 -11.82 -5.05
C LYS A 200 -13.10 -10.28 -5.14
N LYS A 201 -12.20 -9.67 -5.92
CA LYS A 201 -12.05 -8.20 -6.11
C LYS A 201 -11.61 -7.41 -4.87
N ARG A 202 -11.25 -8.07 -3.77
CA ARG A 202 -10.69 -7.45 -2.57
C ARG A 202 -9.19 -7.67 -2.54
N LEU A 203 -8.42 -6.63 -2.22
CA LEU A 203 -7.00 -6.82 -1.99
C LEU A 203 -6.78 -7.26 -0.55
N ILE A 204 -6.11 -8.39 -0.38
CA ILE A 204 -5.73 -8.91 0.91
C ILE A 204 -4.20 -8.86 1.00
N LEU A 205 -3.71 -8.27 2.07
CA LEU A 205 -2.30 -8.17 2.41
C LEU A 205 -1.99 -9.21 3.48
N ARG A 206 -1.01 -10.08 3.23
CA ARG A 206 -0.44 -10.97 4.24
C ARG A 206 0.90 -10.39 4.67
N ILE A 207 1.10 -10.26 5.97
CA ILE A 207 2.38 -9.84 6.55
C ILE A 207 2.80 -10.93 7.51
N GLN A 208 4.00 -11.45 7.34
CA GLN A 208 4.59 -12.44 8.23
C GLN A 208 5.83 -11.87 8.87
N GLU A 209 5.90 -12.00 10.18
CA GLU A 209 7.01 -11.54 11.01
C GLU A 209 7.61 -12.74 11.72
N TRP A 210 8.92 -12.94 11.55
CA TRP A 210 9.68 -14.05 12.07
C TRP A 210 10.65 -13.53 13.13
N TYR A 211 10.60 -14.12 14.32
CA TYR A 211 11.51 -13.86 15.42
C TYR A 211 12.32 -15.13 15.66
N LEU A 212 13.49 -15.21 15.03
CA LEU A 212 14.39 -16.35 15.10
C LEU A 212 15.25 -16.24 16.36
N VAL A 213 15.03 -17.13 17.32
CA VAL A 213 15.71 -17.15 18.62
C VAL A 213 16.65 -18.35 18.67
N PRO A 214 17.97 -18.16 18.87
CA PRO A 214 18.91 -19.26 19.01
C PRO A 214 18.59 -20.14 20.22
N LYS A 215 18.84 -21.45 20.12
CA LYS A 215 18.48 -22.46 21.14
C LYS A 215 18.92 -22.13 22.57
N HIS A 216 20.09 -21.53 22.73
CA HIS A 216 20.70 -21.25 24.04
C HIS A 216 20.23 -19.93 24.67
N ARG A 217 19.23 -19.26 24.09
CA ARG A 217 18.74 -18.00 24.58
C ARG A 217 17.30 -18.10 25.04
N ALA A 218 17.02 -17.45 26.16
CA ALA A 218 15.66 -17.20 26.55
C ALA A 218 14.96 -16.36 25.48
N ILE A 219 13.71 -16.69 25.19
CA ILE A 219 12.85 -15.92 24.31
C ILE A 219 12.49 -14.62 25.03
N ASN A 220 13.28 -13.57 24.79
CA ASN A 220 13.02 -12.23 25.27
C ASN A 220 12.61 -11.35 24.09
N ILE A 221 11.33 -11.40 23.70
CA ILE A 221 10.84 -10.54 22.62
C ILE A 221 10.54 -9.16 23.22
N PRO A 222 11.11 -8.07 22.68
CA PRO A 222 10.89 -6.75 23.25
C PRO A 222 9.40 -6.38 23.22
N PRO A 223 8.80 -6.07 24.38
CA PRO A 223 7.34 -6.03 24.55
C PRO A 223 6.62 -4.85 23.86
N ARG A 224 7.31 -3.94 23.17
CA ARG A 224 6.73 -2.62 22.87
C ARG A 224 6.75 -2.12 21.43
N ARG A 225 7.48 -2.73 20.48
CA ARG A 225 7.67 -2.07 19.15
C ARG A 225 7.67 -2.93 17.90
N THR A 226 7.71 -4.26 17.97
CA THR A 226 7.93 -5.06 16.76
C THR A 226 6.70 -5.78 16.24
N ALA A 227 5.75 -6.15 17.10
CA ALA A 227 4.60 -6.97 16.72
C ALA A 227 3.29 -6.17 16.71
N TYR A 228 3.07 -5.37 15.66
CA TYR A 228 1.81 -4.63 15.49
C TYR A 228 0.82 -5.44 14.64
N VAL A 229 -0.22 -6.02 15.27
CA VAL A 229 -1.33 -6.66 14.53
C VAL A 229 -2.20 -5.58 13.87
N SER A 230 -2.78 -4.70 14.69
CA SER A 230 -3.47 -3.49 14.27
C SER A 230 -3.48 -2.48 15.43
N PRO A 231 -3.66 -1.17 15.19
CA PRO A 231 -3.73 -0.20 16.29
C PRO A 231 -4.98 -0.35 17.18
N HIS A 232 -5.97 -1.17 16.79
CA HIS A 232 -7.08 -1.55 17.67
C HIS A 232 -6.68 -2.53 18.77
N TYR A 233 -5.62 -3.32 18.55
CA TYR A 233 -4.98 -4.06 19.64
C TYR A 233 -4.24 -3.12 20.60
N TYR A 234 -3.81 -1.94 20.12
CA TYR A 234 -2.95 -1.02 20.87
C TYR A 234 -3.68 0.05 21.68
N GLY A 235 -4.83 0.51 21.20
CA GLY A 235 -5.19 1.92 21.40
C GLY A 235 -6.30 2.28 22.37
N TYR A 236 -7.25 1.41 22.72
CA TYR A 236 -8.53 1.95 23.25
C TYR A 236 -9.15 1.28 24.47
N TYR A 237 -8.56 0.21 25.02
CA TYR A 237 -9.01 -0.35 26.28
C TYR A 237 -7.92 -0.17 27.34
N LYS A 238 -8.04 0.89 28.13
CA LYS A 238 -7.45 1.02 29.47
C LYS A 238 -8.13 0.04 30.46
N GLN A 239 -8.43 -1.17 30.03
CA GLN A 239 -8.81 -2.25 30.92
C GLN A 239 -7.56 -3.09 31.13
N GLU A 240 -7.39 -3.62 32.34
CA GLU A 240 -6.26 -4.44 32.79
C GLU A 240 -6.01 -5.69 31.90
N ASN A 241 -6.88 -5.95 30.93
CA ASN A 241 -6.78 -6.96 29.87
C ASN A 241 -6.36 -6.38 28.50
N SER A 242 -5.44 -5.42 28.45
CA SER A 242 -5.02 -4.77 27.19
C SER A 242 -4.33 -5.75 26.21
N PRO A 243 -4.79 -5.87 24.94
CA PRO A 243 -4.26 -6.82 23.96
C PRO A 243 -2.79 -6.65 23.52
N ILE A 244 -2.09 -5.58 23.91
CA ILE A 244 -0.66 -5.40 23.58
C ILE A 244 0.23 -6.22 24.51
N ILE A 245 -0.06 -6.11 25.81
CA ILE A 245 0.55 -6.97 26.83
C ILE A 245 0.24 -8.41 26.41
N PHE A 246 -0.97 -8.65 25.94
CA PHE A 246 -1.40 -9.96 25.45
C PHE A 246 -0.59 -10.56 24.31
N LEU A 247 -0.04 -9.82 23.32
CA LEU A 247 0.67 -10.50 22.21
C LEU A 247 2.10 -10.89 22.59
N GLY A 248 2.84 -9.99 23.24
CA GLY A 248 4.17 -10.32 23.78
C GLY A 248 4.10 -11.38 24.88
N HIS A 249 3.09 -11.29 25.75
CA HIS A 249 2.82 -12.32 26.75
C HIS A 249 2.32 -13.60 26.13
N LYS A 250 1.40 -13.60 25.15
CA LYS A 250 1.01 -14.81 24.41
C LYS A 250 2.21 -15.45 23.74
N LEU A 251 3.11 -14.67 23.14
CA LEU A 251 4.34 -15.21 22.55
C LEU A 251 5.24 -15.85 23.61
N ALA A 252 5.41 -15.19 24.75
CA ALA A 252 6.20 -15.73 25.86
C ALA A 252 5.55 -16.94 26.55
N ASP A 253 4.23 -16.92 26.74
CA ASP A 253 3.46 -17.98 27.37
C ASP A 253 3.31 -19.17 26.43
N HIS A 254 3.11 -18.93 25.14
CA HIS A 254 3.14 -19.99 24.12
C HIS A 254 4.51 -20.64 24.01
N ALA A 255 5.60 -19.86 24.13
CA ALA A 255 6.95 -20.39 24.25
C ALA A 255 7.12 -21.24 25.52
N LYS A 256 6.61 -20.79 26.68
CA LYS A 256 6.68 -21.54 27.94
C LYS A 256 5.88 -22.85 27.88
N HIS A 257 4.64 -22.82 27.39
CA HIS A 257 3.79 -24.01 27.29
C HIS A 257 4.47 -25.12 26.47
N ARG A 258 5.17 -24.74 25.39
CA ARG A 258 5.94 -25.71 24.59
C ARG A 258 7.19 -26.23 25.31
N ILE A 259 7.92 -25.37 26.02
CA ILE A 259 9.12 -25.78 26.79
C ILE A 259 8.75 -26.74 27.93
N SER A 260 7.60 -26.54 28.58
CA SER A 260 7.19 -27.38 29.71
C SER A 260 6.84 -28.83 29.34
N GLY A 261 6.73 -29.18 28.06
CA GLY A 261 6.43 -30.55 27.62
C GLY A 261 5.07 -31.08 28.11
N ALA A 262 4.24 -30.22 28.71
CA ALA A 262 2.94 -30.55 29.25
C ALA A 262 1.94 -30.64 28.09
N SER A 263 1.81 -31.86 27.58
CA SER A 263 1.01 -32.35 26.44
C SER A 263 1.30 -31.65 25.09
N GLY A 264 1.52 -32.46 24.05
CA GLY A 264 1.60 -32.01 22.66
C GLY A 264 0.27 -31.47 22.11
N ASP A 265 -0.67 -31.13 22.98
CA ASP A 265 -1.95 -30.56 22.62
C ASP A 265 -1.78 -29.06 22.38
N ARG A 266 -2.30 -28.61 21.25
CA ARG A 266 -2.31 -27.19 20.89
C ARG A 266 -2.99 -26.43 22.04
N CYS A 267 -2.25 -25.53 22.70
CA CYS A 267 -2.85 -24.55 23.60
C CYS A 267 -3.95 -23.81 22.82
N GLU A 268 -5.23 -24.07 23.11
CA GLU A 268 -6.38 -23.45 22.44
C GLU A 268 -6.23 -21.92 22.44
N ILE A 269 -5.87 -21.37 23.60
CA ILE A 269 -5.64 -19.92 23.79
C ILE A 269 -4.52 -19.36 22.90
N CYS A 270 -3.52 -20.19 22.56
CA CYS A 270 -2.29 -19.77 21.89
C CYS A 270 -2.26 -20.04 20.39
N SER A 271 -2.96 -21.09 19.93
CA SER A 271 -2.97 -21.55 18.54
C SER A 271 -4.19 -21.07 17.74
N GLU A 272 -5.13 -20.39 18.38
CA GLU A 272 -6.32 -19.89 17.72
C GLU A 272 -6.04 -18.72 16.78
N GLU A 273 -6.78 -18.69 15.67
CA GLU A 273 -6.87 -17.54 14.79
C GLU A 273 -7.53 -16.39 15.55
N ASN A 274 -6.80 -15.29 15.72
CA ASN A 274 -7.29 -14.11 16.42
C ASN A 274 -7.85 -13.13 15.39
N GLN A 275 -9.07 -12.62 15.62
CA GLN A 275 -9.69 -11.61 14.77
C GLN A 275 -9.78 -10.27 15.49
N CYS A 276 -9.46 -9.19 14.80
CA CYS A 276 -9.75 -7.86 15.30
C CYS A 276 -11.26 -7.59 15.21
N GLN A 277 -11.91 -7.29 16.34
CA GLN A 277 -13.35 -6.96 16.37
C GLN A 277 -13.71 -5.63 15.70
N SER A 278 -12.70 -4.82 15.35
CA SER A 278 -12.87 -3.42 14.93
C SER A 278 -12.37 -3.13 13.51
N CYS A 279 -11.63 -4.06 12.89
CA CYS A 279 -11.15 -3.91 11.52
C CYS A 279 -10.97 -5.26 10.84
N ASN A 280 -10.83 -5.26 9.52
CA ASN A 280 -10.69 -6.48 8.72
C ASN A 280 -9.28 -7.08 8.78
N THR A 281 -8.83 -7.42 10.00
CA THR A 281 -7.54 -8.03 10.29
C THR A 281 -7.72 -9.32 11.06
N GLU A 282 -7.10 -10.39 10.57
CA GLU A 282 -6.91 -11.66 11.28
C GLU A 282 -5.41 -11.86 11.53
N CYS A 283 -5.06 -12.53 12.62
CA CYS A 283 -3.69 -12.93 12.87
C CYS A 283 -3.60 -14.31 13.53
N GLN A 284 -2.43 -14.93 13.36
CA GLN A 284 -2.09 -16.21 13.93
C GLN A 284 -0.65 -16.14 14.44
N ILE A 285 -0.42 -16.75 15.59
CA ILE A 285 0.91 -16.95 16.15
C ILE A 285 1.25 -18.42 16.00
N ASP A 286 2.36 -18.69 15.32
CA ASP A 286 2.92 -20.03 15.18
C ASP A 286 4.30 -20.09 15.82
N ILE A 287 4.71 -21.30 16.22
CA ILE A 287 6.06 -21.58 16.71
C ILE A 287 6.65 -22.68 15.84
N LYS A 288 7.81 -22.42 15.25
CA LYS A 288 8.57 -23.41 14.49
C LYS A 288 9.86 -23.76 15.22
N ASP A 289 10.10 -25.05 15.38
CA ASP A 289 11.31 -25.56 16.02
C ASP A 289 12.27 -26.00 14.92
N PHE A 290 13.51 -25.49 14.98
CA PHE A 290 14.60 -25.80 14.07
C PHE A 290 15.68 -26.66 14.78
N GLY A 291 15.28 -27.37 15.85
CA GLY A 291 16.08 -28.37 16.54
C GLY A 291 17.32 -27.79 17.20
N ALA A 292 18.50 -28.03 16.61
CA ALA A 292 19.76 -27.52 17.13
C ALA A 292 19.94 -26.01 16.90
N GLN A 293 19.33 -25.46 15.84
CA GLN A 293 19.52 -24.06 15.45
C GLN A 293 18.77 -23.10 16.40
N GLY A 294 17.57 -23.47 16.82
CA GLY A 294 16.73 -22.69 17.72
C GLY A 294 15.26 -22.75 17.35
N THR A 295 14.53 -21.72 17.73
CA THR A 295 13.07 -21.64 17.56
C THR A 295 12.72 -20.34 16.87
N ALA A 296 11.77 -20.39 15.92
CA ALA A 296 11.15 -19.19 15.38
C ALA A 296 9.76 -18.99 15.98
N LEU A 297 9.46 -17.75 16.33
CA LEU A 297 8.10 -17.30 16.56
C LEU A 297 7.63 -16.58 15.33
N VAL A 298 6.48 -16.98 14.79
CA VAL A 298 5.94 -16.47 13.54
C VAL A 298 4.62 -15.79 13.82
N LEU A 299 4.56 -14.48 13.60
CA LEU A 299 3.30 -13.74 13.60
C LEU A 299 2.86 -13.55 12.15
N SER A 300 1.80 -14.25 11.76
CA SER A 300 1.15 -14.07 10.47
C SER A 300 -0.08 -13.18 10.66
N ARG A 301 -0.24 -12.15 9.84
CA ARG A 301 -1.43 -11.30 9.82
C ARG A 301 -1.97 -11.16 8.40
N TRP A 302 -3.28 -11.28 8.26
CA TRP A 302 -4.00 -11.10 7.02
C TRP A 302 -4.91 -9.89 7.16
N GLN A 303 -4.78 -8.96 6.25
CA GLN A 303 -5.52 -7.70 6.26
C GLN A 303 -6.25 -7.50 4.94
N ASN A 304 -7.57 -7.47 5.00
CA ASN A 304 -8.40 -7.12 3.86
C ASN A 304 -8.44 -5.59 3.73
N LEU A 305 -7.79 -5.09 2.68
CA LEU A 305 -7.72 -3.67 2.34
C LEU A 305 -8.91 -3.22 1.48
N GLY A 306 -9.93 -4.07 1.28
CA GLY A 306 -11.19 -3.73 0.63
C GLY A 306 -11.18 -3.74 -0.91
N THR A 307 -12.24 -3.19 -1.51
CA THR A 307 -12.46 -3.10 -2.97
C THR A 307 -12.31 -1.65 -3.49
N ILE A 308 -12.23 -1.48 -4.82
CA ILE A 308 -12.48 -0.17 -5.48
C ILE A 308 -13.87 -0.21 -6.14
N GLU A 309 -14.90 -0.28 -5.33
CA GLU A 309 -16.27 -0.19 -5.83
C GLU A 309 -16.74 1.26 -5.89
N PHE A 310 -16.35 2.12 -4.94
CA PHE A 310 -16.89 3.49 -4.87
C PHE A 310 -15.99 4.58 -5.50
N PRO A 311 -16.61 5.58 -6.17
CA PRO A 311 -15.95 6.76 -6.72
C PRO A 311 -15.81 7.93 -5.73
N SER A 312 -16.19 7.76 -4.47
CA SER A 312 -15.95 8.78 -3.44
C SER A 312 -14.45 9.07 -3.31
N GLU A 313 -14.09 10.36 -3.28
CA GLU A 313 -12.72 10.82 -3.01
C GLU A 313 -12.17 10.25 -1.68
N VAL A 314 -13.07 9.78 -0.81
CA VAL A 314 -12.82 9.01 0.40
C VAL A 314 -13.04 7.54 0.05
N TRP A 315 -11.97 6.78 -0.10
CA TRP A 315 -12.08 5.37 -0.46
C TRP A 315 -12.99 4.64 0.55
N ASP A 316 -13.79 3.67 0.12
CA ASP A 316 -14.48 2.81 1.09
C ASP A 316 -13.50 1.86 1.81
N THR A 317 -12.33 1.58 1.20
CA THR A 317 -11.17 1.01 1.93
C THR A 317 -10.70 1.93 3.05
N CYS A 318 -10.88 3.24 2.84
CA CYS A 318 -10.76 4.22 3.87
C CYS A 318 -11.93 4.07 4.84
N ASP A 319 -13.22 4.00 4.50
CA ASP A 319 -14.27 3.73 5.51
C ASP A 319 -14.07 2.43 6.33
N GLU A 320 -13.69 1.31 5.71
CA GLU A 320 -13.29 0.06 6.41
C GLU A 320 -12.05 0.28 7.31
N LEU A 321 -11.13 1.20 6.96
CA LEU A 321 -9.94 1.59 7.76
C LEU A 321 -10.08 2.92 8.53
N TRP A 322 -11.21 3.65 8.44
CA TRP A 322 -11.49 4.99 8.97
C TRP A 322 -12.46 4.89 10.13
N HIS A 323 -13.33 3.87 10.13
CA HIS A 323 -14.03 3.46 11.34
C HIS A 323 -13.07 3.13 12.49
N VAL A 324 -11.80 2.91 12.16
CA VAL A 324 -10.69 2.84 13.10
C VAL A 324 -10.48 4.12 13.91
N SER A 325 -10.59 5.27 13.25
CA SER A 325 -10.19 6.56 13.79
C SER A 325 -11.27 7.22 14.65
N ARG A 326 -12.52 6.72 14.58
CA ARG A 326 -13.62 7.21 15.41
C ARG A 326 -13.79 6.28 16.62
N SER A 327 -14.12 6.90 17.75
CA SER A 327 -14.17 6.33 19.10
C SER A 327 -15.19 5.22 19.35
N ARG A 328 -15.84 4.67 18.31
CA ARG A 328 -16.75 3.54 18.45
C ARG A 328 -16.38 2.44 17.46
N PRO A 329 -15.74 1.35 17.90
CA PRO A 329 -15.51 0.20 17.04
C PRO A 329 -16.85 -0.31 16.53
N ARG A 330 -16.97 -0.47 15.21
CA ARG A 330 -18.09 -1.21 14.63
C ARG A 330 -17.70 -2.68 14.64
N PRO A 331 -18.56 -3.57 15.16
CA PRO A 331 -18.34 -5.01 15.05
C PRO A 331 -18.10 -5.37 13.59
N THR A 332 -16.99 -6.04 13.33
CA THR A 332 -16.70 -6.56 12.00
C THR A 332 -17.69 -7.66 11.65
N ILE A 333 -18.26 -7.60 10.44
CA ILE A 333 -19.34 -8.51 10.00
C ILE A 333 -18.77 -9.83 9.40
N PHE A 334 -17.45 -9.97 9.28
CA PHE A 334 -16.87 -11.17 8.66
C PHE A 334 -16.70 -12.32 9.67
N LYS A 335 -16.88 -13.54 9.18
CA LYS A 335 -16.66 -14.78 9.93
C LYS A 335 -15.17 -14.89 10.31
N PRO A 336 -14.81 -15.20 11.58
CA PRO A 336 -13.43 -15.47 11.96
C PRO A 336 -12.77 -16.51 11.05
N GLY A 337 -11.52 -16.25 10.66
CA GLY A 337 -10.72 -17.09 9.77
C GLY A 337 -11.04 -16.96 8.29
N SER A 338 -12.07 -16.19 7.91
CA SER A 338 -12.49 -16.08 6.52
C SER A 338 -11.50 -15.30 5.65
N ILE A 339 -10.77 -14.33 6.21
CA ILE A 339 -9.78 -13.55 5.44
C ILE A 339 -8.58 -14.45 5.12
N LYS A 340 -8.01 -15.10 6.14
CA LYS A 340 -6.94 -16.09 6.00
C LYS A 340 -7.35 -17.21 5.05
N ALA A 341 -8.50 -17.86 5.29
CA ALA A 341 -8.96 -18.96 4.44
C ALA A 341 -9.13 -18.52 2.97
N SER A 342 -9.57 -17.28 2.73
CA SER A 342 -9.67 -16.76 1.36
C SER A 342 -8.32 -16.48 0.71
N TYR A 343 -7.31 -16.11 1.50
CA TYR A 343 -5.96 -15.85 1.02
C TYR A 343 -5.18 -17.13 0.70
N GLU A 344 -5.30 -18.14 1.56
CA GLU A 344 -4.53 -19.40 1.50
C GLU A 344 -5.19 -20.47 0.60
N LYS A 345 -6.38 -20.22 0.05
CA LYS A 345 -7.15 -21.24 -0.70
C LYS A 345 -6.44 -21.78 -1.94
N ASP A 346 -5.66 -20.94 -2.61
CA ASP A 346 -5.20 -21.21 -3.97
C ASP A 346 -3.71 -21.58 -4.08
N GLU A 347 -2.94 -21.56 -2.98
CA GLU A 347 -1.50 -21.90 -2.99
C GLU A 347 -1.06 -22.52 -1.64
N VAL A 348 -0.26 -23.60 -1.70
CA VAL A 348 0.63 -23.99 -0.61
C VAL A 348 1.83 -23.06 -0.70
N ASP A 349 1.74 -21.91 -0.05
CA ASP A 349 2.78 -20.88 -0.13
C ASP A 349 4.05 -21.38 0.59
N ASP A 350 5.13 -21.65 -0.15
CA ASP A 350 6.49 -21.98 0.36
C ASP A 350 7.09 -20.86 1.24
N PHE A 351 6.38 -19.75 1.36
CA PHE A 351 6.66 -18.60 2.22
C PHE A 351 6.76 -18.92 3.72
N LEU A 352 6.58 -20.19 4.08
CA LEU A 352 6.67 -20.70 5.43
C LEU A 352 8.10 -21.03 5.86
N GLU A 353 9.14 -20.77 5.07
CA GLU A 353 10.52 -21.05 5.50
C GLU A 353 11.39 -19.79 5.56
N PRO A 354 12.26 -19.65 6.58
CA PRO A 354 13.26 -18.59 6.61
C PRO A 354 14.08 -18.64 5.32
N LYS A 355 14.25 -17.50 4.64
CA LYS A 355 14.99 -17.44 3.36
C LYS A 355 16.48 -17.81 3.48
N ASP A 356 17.00 -17.91 4.70
CA ASP A 356 18.40 -18.27 4.97
C ASP A 356 18.49 -18.97 6.34
N GLU A 357 18.93 -20.23 6.35
CA GLU A 357 19.11 -20.99 7.59
C GLU A 357 20.27 -20.45 8.45
N ARG A 358 21.19 -19.67 7.87
CA ARG A 358 22.33 -19.08 8.59
C ARG A 358 21.92 -17.95 9.53
N LEU A 359 20.63 -17.69 9.69
CA LEU A 359 20.08 -16.57 10.43
C LEU A 359 19.96 -16.78 11.94
N PHE A 360 20.23 -18.00 12.43
CA PHE A 360 20.36 -18.27 13.87
C PHE A 360 21.72 -17.84 14.46
N VAL A 361 22.64 -17.33 13.63
CA VAL A 361 23.98 -16.90 14.10
C VAL A 361 23.90 -15.50 14.72
N SER A 362 24.30 -15.40 15.99
CA SER A 362 24.38 -14.09 16.66
C SER A 362 25.54 -13.25 16.10
N ASN A 363 25.39 -11.92 16.06
CA ASN A 363 26.48 -11.03 15.62
C ASN A 363 27.78 -11.22 16.43
N THR A 364 27.69 -11.71 17.65
CA THR A 364 28.86 -11.99 18.50
C THR A 364 29.69 -13.16 17.98
N GLN A 365 29.07 -14.15 17.33
CA GLN A 365 29.78 -15.25 16.67
C GLN A 365 30.41 -14.81 15.35
N LEU A 366 29.77 -13.89 14.62
CA LEU A 366 30.32 -13.33 13.38
C LEU A 366 31.53 -12.40 13.58
N LEU A 367 31.76 -11.92 14.81
CA LEU A 367 32.96 -11.15 15.16
C LEU A 367 34.11 -12.04 15.65
N LEU A 368 33.83 -13.32 15.91
CA LEU A 368 34.80 -14.33 16.36
C LEU A 368 35.15 -15.33 15.25
N MET A 369 34.51 -15.23 14.09
CA MET A 369 34.85 -15.89 12.83
C MET A 369 35.45 -14.86 11.88
#